data_AF-A0A1E4R188-F1
#
_entry.id   AF-A0A1E4R188-F1
#
_cell.length_a   1.000
_cell.length_b   1.000
_cell.length_c   1.000
_cell.angle_alpha   90.00
_cell.angle_beta   90.00
_cell.angle_gamma   90.00
#
_symmetry.space_group_name_H-M   'P 1'
#
loop_
_entity.id
_entity.type
_entity.pdbx_description
1 polymer ?
#
loop_
_entity_poly.entity_id
_entity_poly.type
_entity_poly.pdbx_seq_one_letter_code
_entity_poly.pdbx_strand_id
1 'polypeptide(L)'
;MRQIIFSTLSIFCLLLTYLMFGYDSMKWYGSFFKFLYDISMLMPFILGGIGIVSALLGIKGEYRFILVVLHSCLLLLFLVIYIKALYGFS
;
A
#
# COMPACT_ATOMS: atom_id res chain seq x y z
N MET A 1 -10.67 19.65 10.42
CA MET A 1 -9.75 19.73 9.26
C MET A 1 -8.60 18.70 9.32
N ARG A 2 -7.82 18.63 10.41
CA ARG A 2 -6.65 17.72 10.52
C ARG A 2 -6.96 16.22 10.30
N GLN A 3 -8.10 15.72 10.80
CA GLN A 3 -8.52 14.33 10.61
C GLN A 3 -8.87 13.99 9.16
N ILE A 4 -9.38 14.97 8.40
CA ILE A 4 -9.72 14.80 6.99
C ILE A 4 -8.44 14.64 6.18
N ILE A 5 -7.41 15.45 6.45
CA ILE A 5 -6.10 15.36 5.79
C ILE A 5 -5.46 13.98 6.01
N PHE A 6 -5.44 13.48 7.25
CA PHE A 6 -4.90 12.14 7.54
C PHE A 6 -5.70 11.02 6.86
N SER A 7 -7.03 11.16 6.80
CA SER A 7 -7.87 10.19 6.11
C SER A 7 -7.64 10.20 4.60
N THR A 8 -7.57 11.38 3.98
CA THR A 8 -7.26 11.54 2.56
C THR A 8 -5.87 11.00 2.23
N LEU A 9 -4.88 11.28 3.08
CA LEU A 9 -3.52 10.74 2.93
C LEU A 9 -3.53 9.22 2.99
N SER A 10 -4.27 8.62 3.92
CA SER A 10 -4.40 7.17 4.01
C SER A 10 -5.07 6.56 2.78
N ILE A 11 -6.12 7.18 2.25
CA ILE A 11 -6.79 6.75 1.01
C ILE A 11 -5.82 6.83 -0.16
N PHE A 12 -5.08 7.93 -0.28
CA PHE A 12 -4.08 8.10 -1.32
C PHE A 12 -2.97 7.04 -1.23
N CYS A 13 -2.50 6.75 -0.01
CA CYS A 13 -1.52 5.71 0.24
C CYS A 13 -2.07 4.33 -0.17
N LEU A 14 -3.34 4.04 0.15
CA LEU A 14 -4.01 2.79 -0.20
C LEU A 14 -4.13 2.62 -1.72
N LEU A 15 -4.52 3.69 -2.41
CA LEU A 15 -4.59 3.72 -3.87
C LEU A 15 -3.20 3.45 -4.47
N LEU A 16 -2.15 4.07 -3.93
CA LEU A 16 -0.78 3.89 -4.41
C LEU A 16 -0.31 2.43 -4.23
N THR A 17 -0.55 1.84 -3.05
CA THR A 17 -0.20 0.44 -2.76
C THR A 17 -1.01 -0.52 -3.64
N TYR A 18 -2.28 -0.23 -3.90
CA TYR A 18 -3.10 -1.01 -4.83
C TYR A 18 -2.58 -0.95 -6.27
N LEU A 19 -2.19 0.24 -6.75
CA LEU A 19 -1.59 0.40 -8.08
C LEU A 19 -0.23 -0.31 -8.20
N MET A 20 0.55 -0.37 -7.12
CA MET A 20 1.77 -1.19 -7.06
C MET A 20 1.50 -2.68 -7.18
N PHE A 21 0.32 -3.15 -6.73
CA PHE A 21 -0.07 -4.56 -6.86
C PHE A 21 -0.49 -4.89 -8.29
N GLY A 22 -1.26 -4.00 -8.92
CA GLY A 22 -1.62 -4.08 -10.35
C GLY A 22 -0.51 -3.61 -11.29
N TYR A 23 0.74 -3.65 -10.83
CA TYR A 23 1.90 -3.21 -11.58
C TYR A 23 2.02 -3.98 -12.90
N ASP A 24 2.16 -3.23 -13.98
CA ASP A 24 2.44 -3.75 -15.30
C ASP A 24 3.57 -2.91 -15.89
N SER A 25 4.72 -3.55 -16.09
CA SER A 25 5.95 -2.90 -16.60
C SER A 25 5.78 -2.33 -18.01
N MET A 26 4.77 -2.77 -18.75
CA MET A 26 4.53 -2.36 -20.13
C MET A 26 3.74 -1.06 -20.26
N LYS A 27 3.17 -0.54 -19.15
CA LYS A 27 2.32 0.65 -19.14
C LYS A 27 3.09 1.90 -18.70
N TRP A 28 2.56 3.08 -19.05
CA TRP A 28 3.18 4.39 -18.78
C TRP A 28 3.50 4.65 -17.29
N TYR A 29 2.70 4.09 -16.37
CA TYR A 29 2.93 4.15 -14.93
C TYR A 29 3.98 3.14 -14.42
N GLY A 30 4.42 2.20 -15.27
CA GLY A 30 5.37 1.15 -14.93
C GLY A 30 6.78 1.66 -14.62
N SER A 31 7.20 2.79 -15.18
CA SER A 31 8.53 3.36 -14.88
C SER A 31 8.61 3.89 -13.43
N PHE A 32 7.56 4.58 -12.97
CA PHE A 32 7.50 5.13 -11.62
C PHE A 32 7.46 4.03 -10.54
N PHE A 33 6.63 3.01 -10.74
CA PHE A 33 6.57 1.89 -9.81
C PHE A 33 7.81 0.99 -9.87
N LYS A 34 8.43 0.83 -11.06
CA LYS A 34 9.72 0.16 -11.16
C LYS A 34 10.77 0.87 -10.32
N PHE A 35 10.84 2.19 -10.40
CA PHE A 35 11.74 2.99 -9.57
C PHE A 35 11.47 2.79 -8.06
N LEU A 36 10.20 2.75 -7.64
CA LEU A 36 9.86 2.48 -6.24
C LEU A 36 10.29 1.07 -5.78
N TYR A 37 10.14 0.05 -6.63
CA TYR A 37 10.61 -1.30 -6.35
C TYR A 37 12.14 -1.43 -6.39
N ASP A 38 12.81 -0.69 -7.29
CA ASP A 38 14.27 -0.63 -7.38
C ASP A 38 14.89 0.02 -6.13
N ILE A 39 14.21 0.98 -5.50
CA ILE A 39 14.64 1.52 -4.19
C ILE A 39 14.54 0.45 -3.11
N SER A 40 13.40 -0.23 -3.02
CA SER A 40 13.21 -1.34 -2.10
C SER A 40 12.03 -2.20 -2.50
N MET A 41 12.24 -3.52 -2.50
CA MET A 41 11.14 -4.47 -2.63
C MET A 41 10.12 -4.35 -1.47
N LEU A 42 10.52 -3.74 -0.34
CA LEU A 42 9.66 -3.53 0.82
C LEU A 42 8.81 -2.24 0.77
N MET A 43 8.93 -1.43 -0.30
CA MET A 43 8.16 -0.19 -0.45
C MET A 43 6.64 -0.35 -0.23
N PRO A 44 5.98 -1.40 -0.73
CA PRO A 44 4.55 -1.62 -0.48
C PRO A 44 4.23 -1.77 1.01
N PHE A 45 5.13 -2.38 1.79
CA PHE A 45 4.98 -2.54 3.23
C PHE A 45 5.15 -1.23 3.97
N ILE A 46 6.12 -0.40 3.56
CA ILE A 46 6.35 0.92 4.15
C ILE A 46 5.12 1.82 3.89
N LEU A 47 4.62 1.84 2.65
CA LEU A 47 3.43 2.60 2.27
C LEU A 47 2.18 2.10 3.03
N GLY A 48 1.93 0.80 3.05
CA GLY A 48 0.81 0.23 3.80
C GLY A 48 0.89 0.51 5.30
N GLY A 49 2.09 0.46 5.90
CA GLY A 49 2.32 0.81 7.30
C GLY A 49 2.02 2.29 7.61
N ILE A 50 2.54 3.21 6.78
CA ILE A 50 2.24 4.65 6.90
C ILE A 50 0.74 4.91 6.71
N GLY A 51 0.12 4.19 5.76
CA GLY A 51 -1.31 4.21 5.51
C GLY A 51 -2.13 3.79 6.73
N ILE A 52 -1.78 2.69 7.39
CA ILE A 52 -2.43 2.24 8.63
C ILE A 52 -2.28 3.29 9.73
N VAL A 53 -1.06 3.80 9.97
CA VAL A 53 -0.84 4.83 11.00
C VAL A 53 -1.66 6.09 10.72
N SER A 54 -1.73 6.54 9.45
CA SER A 54 -2.60 7.65 9.05
C SER A 54 -4.09 7.33 9.23
N ALA A 55 -4.53 6.12 8.90
CA ALA A 55 -5.91 5.68 9.12
C ALA A 55 -6.28 5.70 10.62
N LEU A 56 -5.36 5.26 11.48
CA LEU A 56 -5.56 5.26 12.94
C LEU A 56 -5.67 6.67 13.52
N LEU A 57 -4.92 7.63 12.96
CA LEU A 57 -4.94 9.05 13.35
C LEU A 57 -6.04 9.88 12.63
N GLY A 58 -6.67 9.30 11.62
CA GLY A 58 -7.67 9.91 10.75
C GLY A 58 -9.08 9.97 11.34
N ILE A 59 -10.09 9.88 10.46
CA ILE A 59 -11.51 10.00 10.81
C ILE A 59 -11.90 8.90 11.80
N LYS A 60 -12.57 9.26 12.90
CA LYS A 60 -13.10 8.31 13.89
C LYS A 60 -14.37 7.65 13.36
N GLY A 61 -14.56 6.36 13.65
CA GLY A 61 -15.77 5.59 13.28
C GLY A 61 -15.46 4.38 12.40
N GLU A 62 -16.49 3.83 11.75
CA GLU A 62 -16.41 2.59 10.96
C GLU A 62 -15.44 2.70 9.77
N TYR A 63 -15.33 3.88 9.15
CA TYR A 63 -14.42 4.14 8.03
C TYR A 63 -12.95 3.88 8.39
N ARG A 64 -12.54 4.14 9.63
CA ARG A 64 -11.17 3.83 10.10
C ARG A 64 -10.91 2.33 10.03
N PHE A 65 -11.87 1.53 10.49
CA PHE A 65 -11.72 0.09 10.53
C PHE A 65 -11.62 -0.48 9.11
N ILE A 66 -12.49 -0.02 8.21
CA ILE A 66 -12.47 -0.39 6.79
C ILE A 66 -11.10 -0.07 6.17
N LEU A 67 -10.57 1.13 6.37
CA LEU A 67 -9.26 1.52 5.83
C LEU A 67 -8.11 0.66 6.35
N VAL A 68 -8.11 0.34 7.66
CA VAL A 68 -7.07 -0.51 8.26
C VAL A 68 -7.17 -1.94 7.72
N VAL A 69 -8.38 -2.47 7.58
CA VAL A 69 -8.60 -3.81 7.01
C VAL A 69 -8.13 -3.87 5.55
N LEU A 70 -8.46 -2.86 4.74
CA LEU A 70 -8.03 -2.81 3.34
C LEU A 70 -6.49 -2.72 3.21
N HIS A 71 -5.84 -1.89 4.02
CA HIS A 71 -4.36 -1.84 4.05
C HIS A 71 -3.77 -3.18 4.48
N SER A 72 -4.32 -3.80 5.53
CA SER A 72 -3.84 -5.10 6.02
C SER A 72 -4.02 -6.21 4.98
N CYS A 73 -5.13 -6.19 4.24
CA CYS A 73 -5.39 -7.11 3.13
C CYS A 73 -4.35 -6.97 2.02
N LEU A 74 -4.03 -5.74 1.60
CA LEU A 74 -2.98 -5.49 0.60
C LEU A 74 -1.61 -5.93 1.10
N LEU A 75 -1.27 -5.66 2.36
CA LEU A 75 -0.01 -6.10 2.96
C LEU A 75 0.11 -7.63 2.98
N LEU A 76 -0.97 -8.35 3.27
CA LEU A 76 -0.98 -9.82 3.20
C LEU A 76 -0.75 -10.34 1.78
N LEU A 77 -1.39 -9.73 0.78
CA LEU A 77 -1.14 -10.09 -0.62
C LEU A 77 0.33 -9.87 -1.01
N PHE A 78 0.89 -8.73 -0.60
CA PHE A 78 2.31 -8.44 -0.81
C PHE A 78 3.23 -9.39 -0.04
N LEU A 79 2.85 -9.83 1.16
CA LEU A 79 3.59 -10.83 1.94
C LEU A 79 3.67 -12.16 1.19
N VAL A 80 2.56 -12.62 0.61
CA VAL A 80 2.54 -13.84 -0.20
C VAL A 80 3.44 -13.71 -1.42
N ILE A 81 3.39 -12.59 -2.14
CA ILE A 81 4.27 -12.32 -3.29
C ILE A 81 5.73 -12.29 -2.84
N TYR A 82 6.02 -11.63 -1.72
CA TYR A 82 7.37 -11.50 -1.19
C TYR A 82 7.96 -12.86 -0.80
N ILE A 83 7.17 -13.71 -0.12
CA ILE A 83 7.54 -15.09 0.20
C ILE A 83 7.80 -15.87 -1.09
N LYS A 84 6.88 -15.81 -2.08
CA LYS A 84 7.10 -16.48 -3.37
C LYS A 84 8.39 -16.04 -4.05
N ALA A 85 8.69 -14.74 -4.02
CA ALA A 85 9.90 -14.20 -4.61
C ALA A 85 11.18 -14.63 -3.88
N LEU A 86 11.17 -14.65 -2.53
CA LEU A 86 12.32 -15.11 -1.73
C LEU A 86 12.60 -16.60 -1.86
N TYR A 87 11.55 -17.42 -1.85
CA TYR A 87 11.66 -18.88 -1.92
C TYR A 87 11.70 -19.41 -3.36
N GLY A 88 11.62 -18.54 -4.37
CA GLY A 88 11.72 -18.91 -5.79
C GLY A 88 10.56 -19.77 -6.30
N PHE A 89 9.41 -19.79 -5.61
CA PHE A 89 8.22 -20.49 -6.08
C PHE A 89 7.60 -19.71 -7.24
N SER A 90 7.97 -20.10 -8.47
CA SER A 90 7.34 -19.65 -9.72
C SER A 90 6.01 -20.36 -9.97
#